data_AF-A0A9J6CUP1-F1
#
_entry.id   AF-A0A9J6CUP1-F1
#
_cell.length_a   1.000
_cell.length_b   1.000
_cell.length_c   1.000
_cell.angle_alpha   90.00
_cell.angle_beta   90.00
_cell.angle_gamma   90.00
#
_symmetry.space_group_name_H-M   'P 1'
#
loop_
_entity.id
_entity.type
_entity.pdbx_description
1 polymer ?
#
loop_
_entity_poly.entity_id
_entity_poly.type
_entity_poly.pdbx_seq_one_letter_code
_entity_poly.pdbx_strand_id
1 'polypeptide(L)'
;MAKRTQQIQRGKRRRCPQQWRPRMFTQERSRQRHFVPKQLRTRIPHPTDASRQLFLAFDQGHIIKNVRSQFLSNEMCGNKEISSVYLKDLYKMQQGSTMKPVCFLTRKHIFPTNIEKMGVRTAIQVLSPPVTAALHFMKDQAGHTCDLKFANEGPTVEIMSNMYR
;
A
#
# COMPACT_ATOMS: atom_id res chain seq x y z
N MET A 1 29.83 50.10 -2.63
CA MET A 1 28.75 49.77 -1.66
C MET A 1 27.70 48.92 -2.35
N ALA A 2 27.78 47.59 -2.21
CA ALA A 2 26.85 46.66 -2.84
C ALA A 2 25.94 46.03 -1.77
N LYS A 3 24.67 46.40 -1.73
CA LYS A 3 23.69 45.77 -0.83
C LYS A 3 22.97 44.64 -1.57
N ARG A 4 23.24 43.41 -1.12
CA ARG A 4 22.59 42.15 -1.50
C ARG A 4 21.09 42.20 -1.22
N THR A 5 20.28 42.00 -2.24
CA THR A 5 18.84 41.72 -2.12
C THR A 5 18.67 40.25 -1.72
N GLN A 6 18.15 39.99 -0.52
CA GLN A 6 17.82 38.64 -0.04
C GLN A 6 16.51 38.17 -0.68
N GLN A 7 16.56 37.07 -1.44
CA GLN A 7 15.37 36.35 -1.90
C GLN A 7 14.84 35.45 -0.78
N ILE A 8 13.64 35.75 -0.30
CA ILE A 8 12.86 34.93 0.62
C ILE A 8 12.27 33.76 -0.18
N GLN A 9 12.78 32.56 0.04
CA GLN A 9 12.20 31.33 -0.53
C GLN A 9 10.93 30.95 0.25
N ARG A 10 9.76 31.22 -0.35
CA ARG A 10 8.46 30.73 0.14
C ARG A 10 8.38 29.21 -0.06
N GLY A 11 8.26 28.48 1.05
CA GLY A 11 8.05 27.03 1.07
C GLY A 11 6.81 26.60 0.28
N LYS A 12 7.02 25.83 -0.78
CA LYS A 12 5.95 25.17 -1.54
C LYS A 12 5.36 24.05 -0.69
N ARG A 13 4.23 24.30 -0.02
CA ARG A 13 3.32 23.23 0.43
C ARG A 13 2.83 22.50 -0.83
N ARG A 14 3.33 21.27 -1.04
CA ARG A 14 2.90 20.41 -2.13
C ARG A 14 1.45 20.01 -1.89
N ARG A 15 0.51 20.57 -2.65
CA ARG A 15 -0.87 20.10 -2.70
C ARG A 15 -0.90 18.74 -3.39
N CYS A 16 -1.49 17.74 -2.76
CA CYS A 16 -1.84 16.47 -3.40
C CYS A 16 -2.75 16.74 -4.61
N PRO A 17 -2.42 16.25 -5.82
CA PRO A 17 -3.33 16.30 -6.95
C PRO A 17 -4.52 15.37 -6.69
N GLN A 18 -5.68 15.97 -6.45
CA GLN A 18 -7.00 15.35 -6.38
C GLN A 18 -7.45 14.88 -7.78
N GLN A 19 -6.79 13.89 -8.38
CA GLN A 19 -7.41 13.15 -9.49
C GLN A 19 -6.67 11.86 -9.82
N TRP A 20 -7.11 10.72 -9.29
CA TRP A 20 -6.60 9.42 -9.76
C TRP A 20 -7.72 8.40 -9.93
N ARG A 21 -8.05 8.13 -11.20
CA ARG A 21 -8.76 6.93 -11.63
C ARG A 21 -7.72 5.82 -11.83
N PRO A 22 -7.89 4.62 -11.26
CA PRO A 22 -7.00 3.50 -11.54
C PRO A 22 -7.11 3.12 -13.02
N ARG A 23 -5.98 3.06 -13.72
CA ARG A 23 -5.85 2.72 -15.14
C ARG A 23 -5.62 1.21 -15.30
N MET A 24 -6.60 0.38 -14.93
CA MET A 24 -6.65 -1.07 -15.18
C MET A 24 -8.13 -1.49 -15.16
N PHE A 25 -8.54 -2.34 -16.11
CA PHE A 25 -9.90 -2.78 -16.43
C PHE A 25 -10.83 -1.71 -17.03
N THR A 26 -10.76 -1.50 -18.35
CA THR A 26 -11.72 -0.64 -19.08
C THR A 26 -13.02 -1.35 -19.45
N GLN A 27 -12.99 -2.67 -19.70
CA GLN A 27 -14.15 -3.43 -20.20
C GLN A 27 -15.05 -4.00 -19.08
N GLU A 28 -14.49 -4.50 -17.98
CA GLU A 28 -15.28 -4.96 -16.83
C GLU A 28 -15.88 -3.76 -16.07
N ARG A 29 -15.13 -2.66 -15.97
CA ARG A 29 -15.56 -1.43 -15.31
C ARG A 29 -16.61 -0.66 -16.14
N SER A 30 -16.75 -0.92 -17.44
CA SER A 30 -17.88 -0.41 -18.24
C SER A 30 -19.13 -1.28 -18.11
N ARG A 31 -18.99 -2.61 -18.00
CA ARG A 31 -20.11 -3.52 -17.65
C ARG A 31 -20.63 -3.27 -16.23
N GLN A 32 -19.74 -3.13 -15.26
CA GLN A 32 -20.11 -2.79 -13.88
C GLN A 32 -20.78 -1.42 -13.78
N ARG A 33 -20.50 -0.44 -14.66
CA ARG A 33 -21.20 0.85 -14.63
C ARG A 33 -22.67 0.78 -15.04
N HIS A 34 -23.07 -0.26 -15.78
CA HIS A 34 -24.48 -0.49 -16.13
C HIS A 34 -25.23 -1.22 -15.02
N PHE A 35 -24.55 -2.08 -14.25
CA PHE A 35 -25.16 -2.88 -13.18
C PHE A 35 -25.00 -2.28 -11.78
N VAL A 36 -23.94 -1.51 -11.54
CA VAL A 36 -23.59 -0.96 -10.23
C VAL A 36 -24.03 0.50 -10.18
N PRO A 37 -24.99 0.87 -9.32
CA PRO A 37 -25.38 2.27 -9.14
C PRO A 37 -24.19 3.10 -8.65
N LYS A 38 -24.27 4.44 -8.73
CA LYS A 38 -23.21 5.37 -8.27
C LYS A 38 -22.73 5.10 -6.83
N GLN A 39 -23.55 4.45 -6.01
CA GLN A 39 -23.16 3.85 -4.73
C GLN A 39 -22.92 2.36 -4.90
N LEU A 40 -21.77 1.88 -4.41
CA LEU A 40 -21.39 0.48 -4.42
C LEU A 40 -22.41 -0.33 -3.58
N ARG A 41 -23.29 -1.09 -4.24
CA ARG A 41 -24.21 -2.02 -3.58
C ARG A 41 -23.66 -3.43 -3.70
N THR A 42 -23.60 -4.15 -2.59
CA THR A 42 -23.12 -5.55 -2.55
C THR A 42 -24.14 -6.54 -3.11
N ARG A 43 -25.40 -6.10 -3.27
CA ARG A 43 -26.51 -6.90 -3.79
C ARG A 43 -27.30 -6.16 -4.86
N ILE A 44 -27.70 -6.87 -5.89
CA ILE A 44 -28.54 -6.39 -7.00
C ILE A 44 -29.72 -7.38 -7.15
N PRO A 45 -30.96 -6.93 -7.39
CA PRO A 45 -32.06 -7.85 -7.70
C PRO A 45 -31.82 -8.56 -9.04
N HIS A 46 -32.20 -9.83 -9.14
CA HIS A 46 -32.12 -10.55 -10.41
C HIS A 46 -33.08 -9.94 -11.44
N PRO A 47 -32.68 -9.77 -12.72
CA PRO A 47 -33.45 -9.03 -13.72
C PRO A 47 -34.82 -9.65 -14.05
N THR A 48 -35.00 -10.95 -13.81
CA THR A 48 -36.24 -11.69 -14.11
C THR A 48 -37.06 -12.03 -12.86
N ASP A 49 -36.45 -12.00 -11.67
CA ASP A 49 -37.10 -12.47 -10.43
C ASP A 49 -36.59 -11.64 -9.25
N ALA A 50 -37.42 -10.72 -8.76
CA ALA A 50 -37.04 -9.81 -7.68
C ALA A 50 -36.81 -10.55 -6.34
N SER A 51 -37.32 -11.77 -6.18
CA SER A 51 -37.11 -12.58 -4.97
C SER A 51 -35.68 -13.12 -4.86
N ARG A 52 -34.96 -13.22 -5.99
CA ARG A 52 -33.58 -13.72 -6.05
C ARG A 52 -32.60 -12.55 -6.02
N GLN A 53 -31.71 -12.56 -5.03
CA GLN A 53 -30.65 -11.56 -4.89
C GLN A 53 -29.35 -12.06 -5.52
N LEU A 54 -28.74 -11.21 -6.34
CA LEU A 54 -27.40 -11.42 -6.88
C LEU A 54 -26.38 -10.69 -6.00
N PHE A 55 -25.39 -11.43 -5.52
CA PHE A 55 -24.30 -10.88 -4.72
C PHE A 55 -23.09 -10.60 -5.60
N LEU A 56 -22.51 -9.40 -5.44
CA LEU A 56 -21.29 -9.03 -6.14
C LEU A 56 -20.09 -9.48 -5.32
N ALA A 57 -19.35 -10.45 -5.85
CA ALA A 57 -18.03 -10.82 -5.33
C ALA A 57 -16.94 -10.21 -6.20
N PHE A 58 -15.88 -9.73 -5.57
CA PHE A 58 -14.69 -9.23 -6.25
C PHE A 58 -13.55 -10.22 -6.06
N ASP A 59 -12.70 -10.37 -7.06
CA ASP A 59 -11.49 -11.19 -6.91
C ASP A 59 -10.56 -10.57 -5.87
N GLN A 60 -10.40 -11.28 -4.76
CA GLN A 60 -9.49 -10.92 -3.67
C GLN A 60 -8.04 -10.82 -4.16
N GLY A 61 -7.62 -11.67 -5.10
CA GLY A 61 -6.27 -11.64 -5.66
C GLY A 61 -5.96 -10.32 -6.35
N HIS A 62 -6.89 -9.84 -7.20
CA HIS A 62 -6.79 -8.52 -7.81
C HIS A 62 -6.81 -7.37 -6.81
N ILE A 63 -7.62 -7.45 -5.75
CA ILE A 63 -7.64 -6.44 -4.69
C ILE A 63 -6.27 -6.35 -3.99
N ILE A 64 -5.73 -7.48 -3.53
CA ILE A 64 -4.43 -7.52 -2.83
C ILE A 64 -3.29 -7.02 -3.73
N LYS A 65 -3.27 -7.40 -5.02
CA LYS A 65 -2.29 -6.90 -5.99
C LYS A 65 -2.33 -5.38 -6.14
N ASN A 66 -3.53 -4.80 -6.16
CA ASN A 66 -3.75 -3.36 -6.24
C ASN A 66 -3.30 -2.64 -4.97
N VAL A 67 -3.67 -3.17 -3.80
CA VAL A 67 -3.23 -2.64 -2.49
C VAL A 67 -1.71 -2.64 -2.41
N ARG A 68 -1.04 -3.75 -2.71
CA ARG A 68 0.44 -3.82 -2.74
C ARG A 68 1.01 -2.77 -3.71
N SER A 69 0.46 -2.66 -4.93
CA SER A 69 0.98 -1.71 -5.91
C SER A 69 0.86 -0.26 -5.45
N GLN A 70 -0.26 0.11 -4.83
CA GLN A 70 -0.48 1.46 -4.29
C GLN A 70 0.43 1.73 -3.08
N PHE A 71 0.57 0.75 -2.19
CA PHE A 71 1.45 0.83 -1.03
C PHE A 71 2.92 1.06 -1.42
N LEU A 72 3.42 0.37 -2.46
CA LEU A 72 4.81 0.50 -2.89
C LEU A 72 5.10 1.78 -3.69
N SER A 73 4.12 2.28 -4.44
CA SER A 73 4.30 3.44 -5.34
C SER A 73 4.05 4.78 -4.67
N ASN A 74 3.12 4.83 -3.71
CA ASN A 74 2.62 6.06 -3.11
C ASN A 74 2.74 6.01 -1.59
N GLU A 75 2.81 7.17 -0.96
CA GLU A 75 2.45 7.32 0.44
C GLU A 75 0.92 7.32 0.51
N MET A 76 0.36 6.32 1.18
CA MET A 76 -1.09 6.28 1.39
C MET A 76 -1.41 7.34 2.44
N CYS A 77 -1.99 8.44 1.99
CA CYS A 77 -2.28 9.59 2.84
C CYS A 77 -3.64 9.39 3.52
N GLY A 78 -3.62 9.03 4.80
CA GLY A 78 -4.74 9.19 5.73
C GLY A 78 -4.47 10.33 6.72
N ASN A 79 -5.09 10.30 7.90
CA ASN A 79 -4.71 11.20 9.02
C ASN A 79 -3.28 10.94 9.54
N LYS A 80 -2.69 9.81 9.16
CA LYS A 80 -1.31 9.41 9.48
C LYS A 80 -0.62 8.94 8.19
N GLU A 81 0.67 9.23 8.05
CA GLU A 81 1.45 8.86 6.87
C GLU A 81 1.75 7.35 6.89
N ILE A 82 1.28 6.65 5.85
CA ILE A 82 1.57 5.23 5.63
C ILE A 82 2.56 5.15 4.47
N SER A 83 3.73 4.57 4.73
CA SER A 83 4.83 4.59 3.78
C SER A 83 5.47 3.22 3.61
N SER A 84 5.82 2.90 2.37
CA SER A 84 6.62 1.71 2.04
C SER A 84 8.13 1.89 2.31
N VAL A 85 8.54 3.06 2.81
CA VAL A 85 9.95 3.35 3.14
C VAL A 85 10.47 2.39 4.21
N TYR A 86 9.69 2.12 5.26
CA TYR A 86 10.08 1.20 6.34
C TYR A 86 10.39 -0.21 5.80
N LEU A 87 9.58 -0.69 4.85
CA LEU A 87 9.80 -1.99 4.21
C LEU A 87 11.05 -1.99 3.33
N LYS A 88 11.32 -0.90 2.61
CA LYS A 88 12.55 -0.74 1.81
C LYS A 88 13.79 -0.70 2.69
N ASP A 89 13.71 -0.06 3.85
CA ASP A 89 14.83 0.05 4.78
C ASP A 89 15.08 -1.25 5.54
N LEU A 90 14.03 -1.97 5.93
CA LEU A 90 14.13 -3.35 6.42
C LEU A 90 14.85 -4.25 5.39
N TYR A 91 14.49 -4.13 4.11
CA TYR A 91 15.13 -4.87 3.02
C TYR A 91 16.61 -4.52 2.82
N LYS A 92 17.02 -3.27 3.07
CA LYS A 92 18.44 -2.85 3.00
C LYS A 92 19.22 -3.37 4.20
N MET A 93 18.67 -3.26 5.40
CA MET A 93 19.30 -3.72 6.64
C MET A 93 19.64 -5.22 6.58
N GLN A 94 18.72 -6.04 6.08
CA GLN A 94 18.92 -7.49 6.00
C GLN A 94 19.93 -7.94 4.92
N GLN A 95 20.35 -7.09 3.99
CA GLN A 95 21.28 -7.48 2.92
C GLN A 95 22.70 -7.73 3.43
N GLY A 96 23.11 -7.03 4.48
CA GLY A 96 24.43 -7.17 5.10
C GLY A 96 24.44 -8.02 6.37
N SER A 97 23.29 -8.55 6.79
CA SER A 97 23.17 -9.33 8.04
C SER A 97 23.30 -10.83 7.78
N THR A 98 24.03 -11.52 8.66
CA THR A 98 24.12 -12.99 8.69
C THR A 98 22.75 -13.63 8.95
N MET A 99 21.94 -13.02 9.81
CA MET A 99 20.60 -13.49 10.19
C MET A 99 19.54 -12.52 9.68
N LYS A 100 18.57 -13.04 8.93
CA LYS A 100 17.49 -12.25 8.33
C LYS A 100 16.21 -12.39 9.16
N PRO A 101 15.62 -11.29 9.66
CA PRO A 101 14.33 -11.33 10.35
C PRO A 101 13.21 -11.88 9.44
N VAL A 102 13.28 -11.59 8.14
CA VAL A 102 12.31 -12.05 7.14
C VAL A 102 13.02 -12.74 5.97
N CYS A 103 13.11 -14.07 6.01
CA CYS A 103 13.91 -14.84 5.04
C CYS A 103 13.40 -14.77 3.58
N PHE A 104 12.10 -14.57 3.37
CA PHE A 104 11.50 -14.57 2.03
C PHE A 104 11.47 -13.19 1.36
N LEU A 105 11.90 -12.12 2.05
CA LEU A 105 11.84 -10.76 1.54
C LEU A 105 12.97 -10.54 0.51
N THR A 106 12.64 -10.69 -0.76
CA THR A 106 13.56 -10.49 -1.89
C THR A 106 13.29 -9.19 -2.64
N ARG A 107 14.20 -8.78 -3.54
CA ARG A 107 14.02 -7.62 -4.43
C ARG A 107 12.67 -7.58 -5.13
N LYS A 108 12.15 -8.74 -5.53
CA LYS A 108 10.87 -8.91 -6.25
C LYS A 108 9.65 -8.44 -5.43
N HIS A 109 9.77 -8.43 -4.11
CA HIS A 109 8.71 -7.99 -3.20
C HIS A 109 8.66 -6.46 -3.10
N ILE A 110 9.83 -5.82 -3.10
CA ILE A 110 9.99 -4.37 -2.89
C ILE A 110 9.91 -3.60 -4.21
N PHE A 111 10.56 -4.12 -5.25
CA PHE A 111 10.69 -3.50 -6.56
C PHE A 111 10.21 -4.47 -7.66
N PRO A 112 8.90 -4.78 -7.71
CA PRO A 112 8.36 -5.73 -8.67
C PRO A 112 8.38 -5.17 -10.11
N THR A 113 8.85 -5.97 -11.06
CA THR A 113 8.69 -5.74 -12.50
C THR A 113 7.23 -5.90 -12.95
N ASN A 114 6.88 -5.51 -14.18
CA ASN A 114 5.51 -5.62 -14.68
C ASN A 114 4.97 -7.06 -14.67
N ILE A 115 5.85 -8.06 -14.90
CA ILE A 115 5.49 -9.47 -14.81
C ILE A 115 5.27 -9.87 -13.35
N GLU A 116 6.20 -9.49 -12.46
CA GLU A 116 6.14 -9.84 -11.03
C GLU A 116 4.97 -9.17 -10.29
N LYS A 117 4.50 -8.00 -10.77
CA LYS A 117 3.29 -7.34 -10.28
C LYS A 117 2.04 -8.22 -10.42
N MET A 118 2.02 -9.17 -11.35
CA MET A 118 0.88 -10.06 -11.51
C MET A 118 0.86 -11.20 -10.48
N GLY A 119 1.97 -11.45 -9.78
CA GLY A 119 2.07 -12.45 -8.73
C GLY A 119 1.24 -12.09 -7.49
N VAL A 120 0.25 -12.91 -7.16
CA VAL A 120 -0.57 -12.77 -5.95
C VAL A 120 0.23 -13.19 -4.72
N ARG A 121 1.01 -14.28 -4.82
CA ARG A 121 1.84 -14.80 -3.71
C ARG A 121 2.79 -13.74 -3.16
N THR A 122 3.51 -13.03 -4.02
CA THR A 122 4.43 -11.96 -3.59
C THR A 122 3.69 -10.79 -2.96
N ALA A 123 2.45 -10.50 -3.38
CA ALA A 123 1.61 -9.47 -2.76
C ALA A 123 1.14 -9.86 -1.36
N ILE A 124 0.74 -11.11 -1.17
CA ILE A 124 0.37 -11.64 0.16
C ILE A 124 1.59 -11.64 1.08
N GLN A 125 2.76 -12.07 0.59
CA GLN A 125 3.98 -12.12 1.38
C GLN A 125 4.44 -10.75 1.87
N VAL A 126 4.27 -9.68 1.07
CA VAL A 126 4.58 -8.31 1.51
C VAL A 126 3.74 -7.90 2.71
N LEU A 127 2.47 -8.31 2.77
CA LEU A 127 1.50 -7.96 3.82
C LEU A 127 1.39 -9.04 4.91
N SER A 128 2.36 -9.95 4.99
CA SER A 128 2.26 -11.13 5.85
C SER A 128 2.68 -10.84 7.31
N PRO A 129 2.20 -11.66 8.28
CA PRO A 129 2.50 -11.49 9.69
C PRO A 129 3.99 -11.42 10.04
N PRO A 130 4.89 -12.22 9.43
CA PRO A 130 6.32 -12.12 9.71
C PRO A 130 6.92 -10.76 9.36
N VAL A 131 6.44 -10.11 8.28
CA VAL A 131 6.88 -8.76 7.91
C VAL A 131 6.38 -7.75 8.93
N THR A 132 5.11 -7.85 9.34
CA THR A 132 4.54 -6.93 10.34
C THR A 132 5.18 -7.09 11.71
N ALA A 133 5.53 -8.32 12.11
CA ALA A 133 6.20 -8.59 13.37
C ALA A 133 7.63 -8.05 13.36
N ALA A 134 8.35 -8.20 12.24
CA ALA A 134 9.68 -7.63 12.09
C ALA A 134 9.65 -6.09 12.18
N LEU A 135 8.71 -5.43 11.51
CA LEU A 135 8.52 -3.99 11.62
C LEU A 135 8.15 -3.59 13.05
N HIS A 136 7.17 -4.26 13.67
CA HIS A 136 6.80 -3.97 15.07
C HIS A 136 8.00 -4.09 16.03
N PHE A 137 8.84 -5.11 15.86
CA PHE A 137 10.05 -5.27 16.66
C PHE A 137 11.05 -4.12 16.42
N MET A 138 11.23 -3.66 15.17
CA MET A 138 12.08 -2.50 14.88
C MET A 138 11.58 -1.23 15.55
N LYS A 139 10.26 -1.02 15.61
CA LYS A 139 9.62 0.10 16.32
C LYS A 139 10.00 0.10 17.79
N ASP A 140 9.87 -1.06 18.43
CA ASP A 140 10.12 -1.22 19.86
C ASP A 140 11.63 -1.01 20.17
N GLN A 141 12.51 -1.41 19.24
CA GLN A 141 13.95 -1.21 19.37
C GLN A 141 14.43 0.21 19.03
N ALA A 142 13.64 1.03 18.33
CA ALA A 142 14.02 2.39 17.94
C ALA A 142 14.24 3.35 19.13
N GLY A 143 13.74 3.00 20.33
CA GLY A 143 14.03 3.73 21.57
C GLY A 143 15.32 3.29 22.28
N HIS A 144 15.86 2.11 21.94
CA HIS A 144 17.04 1.51 22.57
C HIS A 144 18.27 1.52 21.67
N THR A 145 18.07 1.52 20.35
CA THR A 145 19.12 1.53 19.33
C THR A 145 18.92 2.73 18.41
N CYS A 146 20.01 3.29 17.91
CA CYS A 146 20.10 4.62 17.27
C CYS A 146 19.34 4.82 15.94
N ASP A 147 18.53 3.86 15.49
CA ASP A 147 17.74 3.98 14.26
C ASP A 147 16.32 4.52 14.52
N LEU A 148 16.23 5.84 14.69
CA LEU A 148 14.96 6.60 14.77
C LEU A 148 14.09 6.49 13.50
N LYS A 149 14.58 5.84 12.44
CA LYS A 149 13.90 5.69 11.15
C LYS A 149 12.58 4.93 11.25
N PHE A 150 12.44 4.06 12.25
CA PHE A 150 11.29 3.17 12.43
C PHE A 150 10.26 3.71 13.43
N ALA A 151 10.53 4.83 14.11
CA ALA A 151 9.68 5.37 15.18
C ALA A 151 8.22 5.64 14.74
N ASN A 152 8.00 6.00 13.48
CA ASN A 152 6.69 6.39 12.94
C ASN A 152 5.98 5.27 12.16
N GLU A 153 6.46 4.03 12.19
CA GLU A 153 5.90 2.95 11.35
C GLU A 153 4.57 2.35 11.85
N GLY A 154 4.13 2.72 13.06
CA GLY A 154 2.92 2.21 13.69
C GLY A 154 1.66 2.17 12.79
N PRO A 155 1.30 3.25 12.07
CA PRO A 155 0.16 3.26 11.17
C PRO A 155 0.30 2.29 9.99
N THR A 156 1.54 2.05 9.55
CA THR A 156 1.83 1.12 8.47
C THR A 156 1.65 -0.32 8.93
N VAL A 157 2.18 -0.66 10.12
CA VAL A 157 2.02 -1.99 10.73
C VAL A 157 0.56 -2.31 11.01
N GLU A 158 -0.22 -1.35 11.50
CA GLU A 158 -1.65 -1.50 11.79
C GLU A 158 -2.44 -1.90 10.53
N ILE A 159 -2.22 -1.20 9.42
CA ILE A 159 -2.89 -1.52 8.15
C ILE A 159 -2.47 -2.88 7.62
N MET A 160 -1.17 -3.19 7.66
CA MET A 160 -0.69 -4.49 7.20
C MET A 160 -1.28 -5.64 8.03
N SER A 161 -1.42 -5.46 9.35
CA SER A 161 -2.05 -6.44 10.24
C SER A 161 -3.54 -6.64 9.92
N ASN A 162 -4.26 -5.55 9.64
CA ASN A 162 -5.67 -5.61 9.26
C ASN A 162 -5.93 -6.27 7.90
N MET A 163 -4.95 -6.26 6.99
CA MET A 163 -5.07 -6.86 5.65
C MET A 163 -4.92 -8.39 5.63
N TYR A 164 -4.33 -8.97 6.68
CA TYR A 164 -4.10 -10.42 6.79
C TYR A 164 -5.16 -11.14 7.63
N ARG A 165 -5.91 -10.41 8.46
CA ARG A 165 -7.07 -10.94 9.20
C ARG A 165 -8.23 -11.24 8.27
#